data_AF-A0A0F3MIJ0-F1
#
_entry.id   AF-A0A0F3MIJ0-F1
#
_cell.length_a   1.000
_cell.length_b   1.000
_cell.length_c   1.000
_cell.angle_alpha   90.00
_cell.angle_beta   90.00
_cell.angle_gamma   90.00
#
_symmetry.space_group_name_H-M   'P 1'
#
loop_
_entity.id
_entity.type
_entity.pdbx_description
1 polymer ?
#
loop_
_entity_poly.entity_id
_entity_poly.type
_entity_poly.pdbx_seq_one_letter_code
_entity_poly.pdbx_strand_id
1 'polypeptide(L)' 'MSKPILGIDVSKLDLTISLLIDKNYHHTKVNNNQQGFKELVKWLKKHKITQVAACMEATGKYVSHLLIFCTAITMK' A
#
# COMPACT_ATOMS: atom_id res chain seq x y z
N MET A 1 2.92 -9.84 -18.35
CA MET A 1 2.45 -9.85 -16.95
C MET A 1 2.04 -8.45 -16.57
N SER A 2 0.80 -8.22 -16.17
CA SER A 2 0.37 -6.89 -15.72
C SER A 2 1.01 -6.61 -14.37
N LYS A 3 1.66 -5.46 -14.21
CA LYS A 3 2.21 -5.07 -12.89
C LYS A 3 1.04 -4.77 -11.95
N PRO A 4 1.00 -5.35 -10.74
CA PRO A 4 -0.08 -5.05 -9.82
C PRO A 4 0.00 -3.59 -9.38
N ILE A 5 -1.14 -2.91 -9.40
CA ILE A 5 -1.26 -1.49 -9.06
C ILE A 5 -1.82 -1.39 -7.65
N LEU A 6 -1.15 -0.64 -6.78
CA LEU A 6 -1.55 -0.40 -5.40
C LEU A 6 -1.97 1.06 -5.22
N GLY A 7 -3.25 1.33 -5.03
CA GLY A 7 -3.75 2.62 -4.55
C GLY A 7 -3.70 2.68 -3.03
N ILE A 8 -3.20 3.77 -2.48
CA ILE A 8 -3.20 4.05 -1.04
C ILE A 8 -3.88 5.40 -0.82
N ASP A 9 -5.04 5.35 -0.17
CA ASP A 9 -5.76 6.51 0.31
C ASP A 9 -5.45 6.69 1.81
N VAL A 10 -4.90 7.86 2.15
CA VAL A 10 -4.35 8.15 3.47
C VAL A 10 -5.32 9.04 4.23
N SER A 11 -5.86 8.53 5.33
CA SER A 11 -6.64 9.32 6.28
C SER A 11 -5.88 9.50 7.60
N LYS A 12 -6.41 10.37 8.48
CA LYS A 12 -5.77 10.66 9.78
C LYS A 12 -5.61 9.42 10.67
N LEU A 13 -6.55 8.47 10.61
CA LEU A 13 -6.59 7.31 11.50
C LEU A 13 -6.32 5.99 10.77
N ASP A 14 -6.66 5.92 9.48
CA ASP A 14 -6.62 4.70 8.70
C ASP A 14 -5.97 4.92 7.33
N LEU A 15 -5.48 3.83 6.74
CA LEU A 15 -5.03 3.73 5.36
C LEU A 15 -5.99 2.79 4.63
N THR A 16 -6.60 3.29 3.58
CA THR A 16 -7.41 2.46 2.67
C THR A 16 -6.51 2.03 1.53
N ILE A 17 -6.47 0.72 1.30
CA ILE A 17 -5.55 0.10 0.34
C ILE A 17 -6.38 -0.59 -0.73
N SER A 18 -6.06 -0.30 -1.97
CA SER A 18 -6.72 -0.84 -3.16
C SER A 18 -5.67 -1.49 -4.05
N LEU A 19 -5.87 -2.75 -4.42
CA LEU A 19 -4.91 -3.52 -5.19
C LEU A 19 -5.59 -4.10 -6.42
N LEU A 20 -5.04 -3.77 -7.58
CA LEU A 20 -5.50 -4.27 -8.87
C LEU A 20 -4.48 -5.26 -9.44
N ILE A 21 -4.88 -6.52 -9.59
CA ILE A 21 -4.06 -7.60 -10.18
C ILE A 21 -4.86 -8.26 -11.29
N ASP A 22 -4.37 -8.22 -12.54
CA ASP A 22 -5.02 -8.90 -13.68
C ASP A 22 -6.54 -8.68 -13.77
N LYS A 23 -6.99 -7.44 -13.54
CA LYS A 23 -8.40 -6.99 -13.48
C LYS A 23 -9.21 -7.45 -12.26
N ASN A 24 -8.60 -8.17 -11.32
CA ASN A 24 -9.17 -8.44 -10.01
C ASN A 24 -8.85 -7.31 -9.04
N TYR A 25 -9.88 -6.84 -8.34
CA TYR A 25 -9.75 -5.79 -7.36
C TYR A 25 -9.81 -6.36 -5.94
N HIS A 26 -8.81 -6.01 -5.13
CA HIS A 26 -8.76 -6.33 -3.72
C HIS A 26 -8.69 -5.05 -2.92
N HIS A 27 -9.36 -5.00 -1.77
CA HIS A 27 -9.28 -3.86 -0.88
C HIS A 27 -9.02 -4.32 0.54
N THR A 28 -8.33 -3.49 1.31
CA THR A 28 -8.19 -3.65 2.76
C THR A 28 -8.07 -2.29 3.43
N LYS A 29 -8.35 -2.24 4.73
CA LYS A 29 -8.17 -1.05 5.55
C LYS A 29 -7.29 -1.42 6.72
N VAL A 30 -6.27 -0.61 6.97
CA VAL A 30 -5.34 -0.79 8.09
C VAL A 30 -5.19 0.52 8.83
N ASN A 31 -4.78 0.48 10.10
CA ASN A 31 -4.58 1.72 10.86
C ASN A 31 -3.37 2.50 10.30
N ASN A 32 -3.42 3.83 10.36
CA ASN A 32 -2.31 4.71 10.02
C ASN A 32 -1.28 4.77 11.17
N ASN A 33 -0.69 3.61 11.50
CA ASN A 33 0.33 3.45 12.52
C ASN A 33 1.27 2.28 12.18
N GLN A 34 2.31 2.07 13.00
CA GLN A 34 3.28 0.98 12.78
C GLN A 34 2.65 -0.41 12.72
N GLN A 35 1.57 -0.66 13.46
CA GLN A 35 0.89 -1.94 13.43
C GLN A 35 0.15 -2.15 12.10
N GLY A 36 -0.56 -1.14 11.62
CA GLY A 36 -1.23 -1.19 10.32
C GLY A 36 -0.26 -1.33 9.15
N PHE A 37 0.94 -0.74 9.22
CA PHE A 37 1.99 -1.02 8.24
C PHE A 37 2.43 -2.49 8.23
N LYS A 38 2.57 -3.13 9.40
CA LYS A 38 2.88 -4.57 9.49
C LYS A 38 1.75 -5.42 8.90
N GLU A 39 0.50 -5.03 9.12
CA GLU A 39 -0.68 -5.70 8.56
C GLU A 39 -0.71 -5.58 7.03
N LEU A 40 -0.41 -4.39 6.50
CA LEU A 40 -0.28 -4.15 5.06
C LEU A 40 0.78 -5.04 4.41
N VAL A 41 1.96 -5.16 5.03
CA VAL A 41 3.02 -6.06 4.51
C VAL A 41 2.55 -7.51 4.50
N LYS A 42 1.90 -7.99 5.57
CA LYS A 42 1.35 -9.35 5.62
C LYS A 42 0.30 -9.58 4.53
N TRP A 43 -0.56 -8.58 4.31
CA TRP A 43 -1.60 -8.63 3.29
C TRP A 43 -1.00 -8.71 1.88
N LEU A 44 -0.03 -7.87 1.54
CA LEU A 44 0.68 -7.93 0.25
C LEU A 44 1.39 -9.28 0.04
N LYS A 45 2.01 -9.83 1.09
CA LYS A 45 2.63 -11.16 1.05
C LYS A 45 1.62 -12.27 0.77
N LYS A 46 0.41 -12.19 1.33
CA LYS A 46 -0.68 -13.15 1.06
C LYS A 46 -1.06 -13.19 -0.43
N HIS A 47 -0.98 -12.05 -1.10
CA HIS A 47 -1.22 -11.93 -2.54
C HIS A 47 0.00 -12.29 -3.41
N LYS A 48 1.09 -12.80 -2.81
CA LYS A 48 2.37 -13.14 -3.47
C LYS A 48 2.97 -11.99 -4.26
N ILE A 49 2.73 -10.77 -3.80
CA ILE A 49 3.20 -9.56 -4.45
C ILE A 49 4.57 -9.19 -3.89
N THR A 50 5.56 -9.16 -4.78
CA THR A 50 6.92 -8.71 -4.48
C THR A 50 7.23 -7.33 -5.05
N GLN A 51 6.48 -6.89 -6.06
CA GLN A 51 6.63 -5.58 -6.70
C GLN A 51 5.25 -4.99 -6.99
N VAL A 52 5.03 -3.73 -6.63
CA VAL A 52 3.80 -2.97 -6.96
C VAL A 52 4.15 -1.61 -7.53
N ALA A 53 3.33 -1.14 -8.45
CA ALA A 53 3.27 0.29 -8.75
C ALA A 53 2.30 0.93 -7.74
N ALA A 54 2.84 1.63 -6.74
CA ALA A 54 2.03 2.31 -5.74
C ALA A 54 1.67 3.73 -6.20
N CYS A 55 0.39 4.08 -6.14
CA CYS A 55 -0.13 5.44 -6.31
C CYS A 55 -0.74 5.89 -4.97
N MET A 56 -0.50 7.13 -4.58
CA MET A 56 -0.91 7.64 -3.28
C MET A 56 -1.52 9.03 -3.42
N GLU A 57 -2.66 9.23 -2.77
CA GLU A 57 -3.23 10.57 -2.63
C GLU A 57 -2.50 11.30 -1.49
N ALA A 58 -1.68 12.28 -1.85
CA ALA A 58 -0.81 13.00 -0.94
C ALA A 58 -1.55 14.17 -0.25
N THR A 59 -2.38 13.87 0.76
CA THR A 59 -3.07 14.90 1.57
C THR A 59 -2.33 15.19 2.88
N GLY A 60 -1.44 16.19 2.86
CA GLY A 60 -0.81 16.80 4.05
C GLY A 60 0.55 16.24 4.49
N LYS A 61 0.99 16.58 5.72
CA LYS A 61 2.34 16.27 6.26
C LYS A 61 2.60 14.77 6.55
N TYR A 62 1.58 13.92 6.41
CA TYR A 62 1.67 12.47 6.71
C TYR A 62 2.27 11.64 5.56
N VAL A 63 2.51 12.27 4.42
CA VAL A 63 3.00 11.63 3.18
C VAL A 63 4.48 11.22 3.29
N SER A 64 5.28 11.93 4.11
CA SER A 64 6.73 11.75 4.20
C SER A 64 7.16 10.36 4.69
N HIS A 65 6.45 9.81 5.70
CA HIS A 65 6.74 8.47 6.24
C HIS A 65 6.34 7.34 5.27
N LEU A 66 5.31 7.58 4.46
CA LEU A 66 4.77 6.62 3.51
C LEU A 66 5.58 6.56 2.21
N LEU A 67 6.15 7.69 1.77
CA LEU A 67 7.11 7.73 0.66
C LEU A 67 8.29 6.79 0.89
N ILE A 68 8.88 6.84 2.10
CA ILE A 68 10.01 5.96 2.49
C ILE A 68 9.60 4.49 2.43
N PHE A 69 8.39 4.16 2.90
CA PHE A 69 7.86 2.80 2.87
C PHE A 69 7.62 2.29 1.44
N CYS A 70 7.09 3.12 0.54
CA CYS A 70 6.89 2.75 -0.87
C CYS A 70 8.22 2.55 -1.62
N THR A 71 9.25 3.34 -1.34
CA THR A 71 10.60 3.06 -1.86
C THR A 71 11.17 1.73 -1.33
N ALA A 72 10.89 1.39 -0.07
CA ALA A 72 11.37 0.14 0.53
C ALA A 72 10.70 -1.12 -0.05
N ILE A 73 9.46 -1.04 -0.56
CA ILE A 73 8.81 -2.16 -1.27
C ILE A 73 9.47 -2.41 -2.64
N THR A 74 10.24 -1.45 -3.17
CA THR A 74 10.96 -1.57 -4.45
C THR A 74 12.39 -2.13 -4.28
N MET A 75 12.73 -2.72 -3.13
CA MET A 75 14.06 -3.27 -2.91
C MET A 75 14.08 -4.79 -3.05
N LYS A 76 14.57 -5.21 -4.23
CA LYS A 76 15.16 -6.52 -4.62
C LYS A 76 14.56 -7.80 -4.03
#